data_AF-A0A1I1WA73-F1
#
_entry.id   AF-A0A1I1WA73-F1
#
_cell.length_a   1.000
_cell.length_b   1.000
_cell.length_c   1.000
_cell.angle_alpha   90.00
_cell.angle_beta   90.00
_cell.angle_gamma   90.00
#
_symmetry.space_group_name_H-M   'P 1'
#
loop_
_entity.id
_entity.type
_entity.pdbx_description
1 polymer ?
#
loop_
_entity_poly.entity_id
_entity_poly.type
_entity_poly.pdbx_seq_one_letter_code
_entity_poly.pdbx_strand_id
1 'polypeptide(L)'
;MLGGSQIIISSYAVLRNDGLPRSFQLRTDATGVAVYFLYEGKQVVIAYDKWFNISDNIRAIGLTIDAMRGIDRWGVSQMLKRTFAGFKALPKTATEPGWWTITGVMLTASWETIRAAYKEKVKVHHPDKGGSAQAFAILQSAYETAKSKCVVRRIISMLAL
;
A
#
# COMPACT_ATOMS: atom_id res chain seq x y z
N MET A 1 -1.72 15.50 20.01
CA MET A 1 -2.67 14.68 20.82
C MET A 1 -3.68 14.11 19.85
N LEU A 2 -4.11 12.86 20.04
CA LEU A 2 -5.00 12.15 19.10
C LEU A 2 -6.33 12.87 18.79
N GLY A 3 -6.69 13.99 19.44
CA GLY A 3 -7.72 14.91 18.95
C GLY A 3 -9.14 14.36 18.81
N GLY A 4 -9.42 13.19 19.38
CA GLY A 4 -10.72 12.54 19.27
C GLY A 4 -11.81 13.33 20.01
N SER A 5 -13.00 13.38 19.42
CA SER A 5 -14.19 14.04 20.00
C SER A 5 -15.41 13.11 19.97
N GLN A 6 -16.52 13.50 20.60
CA GLN A 6 -17.76 12.70 20.66
C GLN A 6 -17.52 11.27 21.19
N ILE A 7 -16.94 11.18 22.39
CA ILE A 7 -16.55 9.91 23.00
C ILE A 7 -17.78 9.23 23.59
N ILE A 8 -18.03 7.98 23.21
CA ILE A 8 -19.07 7.11 23.77
C ILE A 8 -18.42 5.82 24.25
N ILE A 9 -18.63 5.47 25.51
CA ILE A 9 -18.17 4.21 26.10
C ILE A 9 -19.37 3.30 26.27
N SER A 10 -19.32 2.11 25.65
CA SER A 10 -20.33 1.08 25.78
C SER A 10 -19.76 -0.11 26.54
N SER A 11 -20.45 -0.52 27.62
CA SER A 11 -20.09 -1.67 28.45
C SER A 11 -21.27 -2.10 29.31
N TYR A 12 -21.19 -3.30 29.89
CA TYR A 12 -22.14 -3.78 30.91
C TYR A 12 -21.83 -3.29 32.33
N ALA A 13 -20.96 -2.28 32.49
CA ALA A 13 -20.59 -1.77 33.80
C ALA A 13 -21.80 -1.14 34.50
N VAL A 14 -22.00 -1.51 35.77
CA VAL A 14 -22.98 -0.84 36.63
C VAL A 14 -22.49 0.58 36.90
N LEU A 15 -23.32 1.57 36.58
CA LEU A 15 -22.97 2.97 36.78
C LEU A 15 -23.35 3.46 38.17
N ARG A 16 -22.61 4.45 38.67
CA ARG A 16 -22.99 5.31 39.80
C ARG A 16 -23.93 6.40 39.30
N ASN A 17 -24.51 7.17 40.23
CA ASN A 17 -25.37 8.31 39.88
C ASN A 17 -24.63 9.42 39.11
N ASP A 18 -23.29 9.44 39.17
CA ASP A 18 -22.42 10.36 38.42
C ASP A 18 -22.09 9.87 37.00
N GLY A 19 -22.61 8.70 36.60
CA GLY A 19 -22.36 8.10 35.29
C GLY A 19 -21.01 7.38 35.15
N LEU A 20 -20.17 7.35 36.19
CA LEU A 20 -18.93 6.58 36.19
C LEU A 20 -19.18 5.12 36.59
N PRO A 21 -18.35 4.17 36.11
CA PRO A 21 -18.41 2.79 36.56
C PRO A 21 -18.24 2.67 38.08
N ARG A 22 -19.13 1.92 38.73
CA ARG A 22 -19.01 1.58 40.15
C ARG A 22 -17.74 0.75 40.39
N SER A 23 -17.04 0.99 41.50
CA SER A 23 -15.91 0.17 41.95
C SER A 23 -16.39 -1.16 42.54
N PHE A 24 -15.58 -2.23 42.44
CA PHE A 24 -15.85 -3.54 43.04
C PHE A 24 -17.20 -4.17 42.63
N GLN A 25 -17.43 -4.24 41.32
CA GLN A 25 -18.59 -4.96 40.77
C GLN A 25 -18.33 -6.46 40.81
N LEU A 26 -19.40 -7.26 40.98
CA LEU A 26 -19.31 -8.70 40.79
C LEU A 26 -18.81 -9.00 39.37
N ARG A 27 -17.96 -10.02 39.28
CA ARG A 27 -17.45 -10.49 37.98
C ARG A 27 -18.65 -10.93 37.14
N THR A 28 -18.72 -10.38 35.94
CA THR A 28 -19.72 -10.71 34.92
C THR A 28 -19.04 -11.48 33.80
N ASP A 29 -19.81 -12.31 33.09
CA ASP A 29 -19.33 -13.00 31.89
C ASP A 29 -19.30 -12.04 30.69
N ALA A 30 -20.05 -10.93 30.76
CA ALA A 30 -20.13 -9.91 29.72
C ALA A 30 -19.11 -8.77 29.96
N THR A 31 -17.83 -9.07 29.74
CA THR A 31 -16.70 -8.17 30.07
C THR A 31 -16.31 -7.18 28.99
N GLY A 32 -16.88 -7.32 27.80
CA GLY A 32 -16.54 -6.52 26.62
C GLY A 32 -16.77 -5.03 26.82
N VAL A 33 -15.85 -4.23 26.27
CA VAL A 33 -15.89 -2.76 26.29
C VAL A 33 -15.59 -2.23 24.91
N ALA A 34 -16.38 -1.25 24.46
CA ALA A 34 -16.15 -0.53 23.21
C ALA A 34 -16.13 0.99 23.46
N VAL A 35 -15.12 1.66 22.92
CA VAL A 35 -15.00 3.11 22.94
C VAL A 35 -15.10 3.64 21.51
N TYR A 36 -16.19 4.35 21.25
CA TYR A 36 -16.44 5.04 19.99
C TYR A 36 -16.02 6.50 20.11
N PHE A 37 -15.39 7.04 19.06
CA PHE A 37 -15.02 8.44 19.00
C PHE A 37 -14.84 8.89 17.55
N LEU A 38 -14.96 10.19 17.32
CA LEU A 38 -14.67 10.82 16.04
C LEU A 38 -13.18 11.20 15.99
N TYR A 39 -12.46 10.70 14.99
CA TYR A 39 -11.05 10.98 14.74
C TYR A 39 -10.84 11.39 13.27
N GLU A 40 -10.27 12.58 13.03
CA GLU A 40 -10.09 13.13 11.67
C GLU A 40 -11.37 13.09 10.81
N GLY A 41 -12.52 13.39 11.41
CA GLY A 41 -13.83 13.35 10.74
C GLY A 41 -14.36 11.94 10.46
N LYS A 42 -13.68 10.89 10.91
CA LYS A 42 -14.10 9.49 10.77
C LYS A 42 -14.52 8.91 12.10
N GLN A 43 -15.59 8.13 12.10
CA GLN A 43 -16.01 7.41 13.28
C GLN A 43 -15.12 6.17 13.47
N VAL A 44 -14.49 6.07 14.63
CA VAL A 44 -13.57 5.00 15.00
C VAL A 44 -14.07 4.32 16.26
N VAL A 45 -13.80 3.03 16.37
CA VAL A 45 -14.06 2.24 17.58
C VAL A 45 -12.79 1.50 17.99
N ILE A 46 -12.52 1.48 19.29
CA ILE A 46 -11.56 0.56 19.91
C ILE A 46 -12.36 -0.30 20.87
N ALA A 47 -12.39 -1.62 20.62
CA ALA A 47 -13.10 -2.58 21.45
C ALA A 47 -12.17 -3.69 21.93
N TYR A 48 -12.36 -4.10 23.18
CA TYR A 48 -11.64 -5.21 23.81
C TYR A 48 -12.59 -6.08 24.60
N ASP A 49 -12.42 -7.39 24.45
CA ASP A 49 -13.10 -8.43 25.22
C ASP A 49 -12.12 -9.57 25.56
N LYS A 50 -10.90 -9.19 25.93
CA LYS A 50 -9.80 -10.15 26.16
C LYS A 50 -9.68 -10.53 27.63
N TRP A 51 -9.96 -9.59 28.52
CA TRP A 51 -9.74 -9.74 29.94
C TRP A 51 -11.04 -10.05 30.68
N PHE A 52 -10.89 -10.77 31.79
CA PHE A 52 -12.01 -11.24 32.59
C PHE A 52 -12.69 -10.16 33.45
N ASN A 53 -12.18 -8.94 33.44
CA ASN A 53 -12.77 -7.81 34.13
C ASN A 53 -12.94 -6.63 33.17
N ILE A 54 -14.05 -5.93 33.31
CA ILE A 54 -14.35 -4.71 32.56
C ILE A 54 -13.24 -3.66 32.77
N SER A 55 -12.74 -3.51 34.00
CA SER A 55 -11.64 -2.57 34.32
C SER A 55 -10.37 -2.84 33.51
N ASP A 56 -10.05 -4.11 33.29
CA ASP A 56 -8.84 -4.52 32.58
C ASP A 56 -9.00 -4.27 31.08
N ASN A 57 -10.20 -4.51 30.53
CA ASN A 57 -10.53 -4.13 29.15
C ASN A 57 -10.51 -2.60 28.95
N ILE A 58 -11.05 -1.81 29.88
CA ILE A 58 -10.94 -0.33 29.86
C ILE A 58 -9.47 0.10 29.91
N ARG A 59 -8.68 -0.48 30.81
CA ARG A 59 -7.25 -0.16 30.95
C ARG A 59 -6.47 -0.48 29.69
N ALA A 60 -6.76 -1.62 29.05
CA ALA A 60 -6.15 -2.01 27.78
C ALA A 60 -6.44 -0.99 26.69
N ILE A 61 -7.68 -0.50 26.57
CA ILE A 61 -8.04 0.57 25.63
C ILE A 61 -7.24 1.84 25.90
N GLY A 62 -7.13 2.25 27.16
CA GLY A 62 -6.34 3.42 27.54
C GLY A 62 -4.86 3.30 27.15
N LEU A 63 -4.24 2.15 27.43
CA LEU A 63 -2.85 1.87 27.04
C LEU A 63 -2.67 1.87 25.52
N THR A 64 -3.64 1.33 24.77
CA THR A 64 -3.62 1.36 23.31
C THR A 64 -3.67 2.80 22.79
N ILE A 65 -4.53 3.65 23.36
CA ILE A 65 -4.62 5.07 22.98
C ILE A 65 -3.30 5.79 23.32
N ASP A 66 -2.70 5.53 24.48
CA ASP A 66 -1.41 6.13 24.86
C ASP A 66 -0.27 5.71 23.94
N ALA A 67 -0.23 4.43 23.54
CA ALA A 67 0.71 3.93 22.55
C ALA A 67 0.52 4.60 21.19
N MET A 68 -0.73 4.71 20.71
CA MET A 68 -1.04 5.42 19.46
C MET A 68 -0.62 6.90 19.52
N ARG A 69 -0.85 7.56 20.66
CA ARG A 69 -0.39 8.95 20.91
C ARG A 69 1.14 9.04 20.89
N GLY A 70 1.84 8.05 21.43
CA GLY A 70 3.29 7.95 21.37
C GLY A 70 3.79 7.85 19.94
N ILE A 71 3.25 6.90 19.16
CA ILE A 71 3.59 6.69 17.74
C ILE A 71 3.40 7.97 16.92
N ASP A 72 2.29 8.67 17.13
CA ASP A 72 2.00 9.94 16.47
C ASP A 72 2.98 11.04 16.90
N ARG A 73 3.19 11.21 18.20
CA ARG A 73 4.12 12.20 18.76
C ARG A 73 5.55 12.02 18.28
N TRP A 74 6.02 10.78 18.13
CA TRP A 74 7.38 10.47 17.72
C TRP A 74 7.58 10.53 16.19
N GLY A 75 6.52 10.80 15.42
CA GLY A 75 6.62 10.92 13.95
C GLY A 75 6.82 9.59 13.21
N VAL A 76 6.69 8.45 13.92
CA VAL A 76 6.83 7.10 13.34
C VAL A 76 5.71 6.81 12.35
N SER A 77 4.51 7.38 12.57
CA SER A 77 3.36 7.23 11.66
C SER A 77 3.67 7.73 10.23
N GLN A 78 4.32 8.87 10.10
CA GLN A 78 4.70 9.45 8.80
C GLN A 78 5.83 8.67 8.12
N MET A 79 6.81 8.20 8.91
CA MET A 79 7.87 7.33 8.41
C MET A 79 7.29 6.03 7.85
N LEU A 80 6.44 5.33 8.63
CA LEU A 80 5.78 4.09 8.19
C LEU A 80 4.96 4.31 6.92
N LYS A 81 4.16 5.38 6.84
CA LYS A 81 3.34 5.69 5.66
C LYS A 81 4.19 5.86 4.39
N ARG A 82 5.35 6.53 4.49
CA ARG A 82 6.30 6.69 3.37
C ARG A 82 6.96 5.37 2.99
N THR A 83 7.40 4.60 3.97
CA THR A 83 8.01 3.28 3.76
C THR A 83 7.04 2.32 3.05
N PHE A 84 5.77 2.23 3.49
CA PHE A 84 4.76 1.39 2.84
C PHE A 84 4.32 1.89 1.45
N ALA A 85 4.32 3.20 1.20
CA ALA A 85 4.10 3.73 -0.14
C ALA A 85 5.21 3.28 -1.12
N GLY A 86 6.45 3.19 -0.66
CA GLY A 86 7.57 2.63 -1.43
C GLY A 86 7.37 1.15 -1.81
N PHE A 87 6.73 0.36 -0.94
CA PHE A 87 6.44 -1.05 -1.22
C PHE A 87 5.24 -1.29 -2.15
N LYS A 88 4.30 -0.34 -2.26
CA LYS A 88 3.13 -0.45 -3.16
C LYS A 88 3.49 -0.24 -4.63
N ALA A 89 4.70 0.24 -4.92
CA ALA A 89 5.21 0.38 -6.29
C ALA A 89 5.68 -0.98 -6.84
N LEU A 90 4.74 -1.88 -7.17
CA LEU A 90 5.03 -2.93 -8.13
C LEU A 90 5.04 -2.27 -9.53
N PRO A 91 6.08 -2.46 -10.36
CA PRO A 91 6.04 -1.99 -11.73
C PRO A 91 4.86 -2.66 -12.42
N LYS A 92 3.99 -1.84 -13.03
CA LYS A 92 2.78 -2.25 -13.76
C LYS A 92 3.18 -3.17 -14.92
N THR A 93 3.36 -4.46 -14.67
CA THR A 93 3.89 -5.42 -15.65
C THR A 93 3.14 -6.74 -15.54
N ALA A 94 1.88 -6.75 -15.98
CA ALA A 94 1.16 -8.01 -16.18
C ALA A 94 0.18 -8.02 -17.36
N THR A 95 -0.11 -6.87 -18.00
CA THR A 95 -1.16 -6.81 -19.04
C THR A 95 -0.70 -6.23 -20.37
N GLU A 96 0.51 -5.66 -20.45
CA GLU A 96 1.02 -5.14 -21.70
C GLU A 96 1.82 -6.22 -22.45
N PRO A 97 1.57 -6.42 -23.76
CA PRO A 97 2.30 -7.39 -24.56
C PRO A 97 3.80 -7.09 -24.47
N GLY A 98 4.59 -8.13 -24.20
CA GLY A 98 6.03 -7.98 -24.06
C GLY A 98 6.66 -7.32 -25.29
N TRP A 99 7.75 -6.58 -25.08
CA TRP A 99 8.40 -5.81 -26.14
C TRP A 99 8.70 -6.64 -27.41
N TRP A 100 8.97 -7.95 -27.26
CA TRP A 100 9.19 -8.90 -28.35
C TRP A 100 7.97 -9.07 -29.26
N THR A 101 6.76 -9.03 -28.69
CA THR A 101 5.49 -9.05 -29.43
C THR A 101 5.29 -7.75 -30.21
N ILE A 102 5.61 -6.60 -29.59
CA ILE A 102 5.45 -5.28 -30.22
C ILE A 102 6.49 -5.05 -31.32
N THR A 103 7.75 -5.43 -31.12
CA THR A 103 8.81 -5.31 -32.13
C THR A 103 8.77 -6.45 -33.15
N GLY A 104 8.08 -7.56 -32.87
CA GLY A 104 7.93 -8.70 -33.79
C GLY A 104 9.20 -9.54 -33.91
N VAL A 105 10.00 -9.61 -32.85
CA VAL A 105 11.27 -10.35 -32.81
C VAL A 105 11.22 -11.37 -31.68
N MET A 106 12.05 -12.42 -31.73
CA MET A 106 12.15 -13.36 -30.61
C MET A 106 12.73 -12.68 -29.36
N LEU A 107 12.36 -13.19 -28.17
CA LEU A 107 12.91 -12.75 -26.88
C LEU A 107 14.45 -12.90 -26.80
N THR A 108 15.00 -13.81 -27.60
CA THR A 108 16.44 -14.12 -27.71
C THR A 108 17.13 -13.37 -28.85
N ALA A 109 16.44 -12.49 -29.58
CA ALA A 109 17.01 -11.76 -30.71
C ALA A 109 18.22 -10.90 -30.30
N SER A 110 19.21 -10.80 -31.20
CA SER A 110 20.37 -9.95 -30.98
C SER A 110 19.98 -8.47 -31.03
N TRP A 111 20.81 -7.61 -30.44
CA TRP A 111 20.59 -6.16 -30.47
C TRP A 111 20.45 -5.60 -31.89
N GLU A 112 21.22 -6.15 -32.84
CA GLU A 112 21.18 -5.74 -34.25
C GLU A 112 19.84 -6.09 -34.89
N THR A 113 19.33 -7.31 -34.63
CA THR A 113 18.01 -7.74 -35.11
C THR A 113 16.89 -6.89 -34.52
N ILE A 114 16.95 -6.54 -33.24
CA ILE A 114 15.97 -5.67 -32.57
C ILE A 114 15.97 -4.27 -33.17
N ARG A 115 17.16 -3.69 -33.39
CA ARG A 115 17.31 -2.36 -34.00
C ARG A 115 16.82 -2.34 -35.45
N ALA A 116 17.08 -3.38 -36.22
CA ALA A 116 16.60 -3.49 -37.59
C ALA A 116 15.07 -3.57 -37.64
N ALA A 117 14.46 -4.43 -36.82
CA ALA A 117 13.01 -4.58 -36.74
C ALA A 117 12.29 -3.29 -36.30
N TYR A 118 12.88 -2.55 -35.34
CA TYR A 118 12.39 -1.24 -34.94
C TYR A 118 12.40 -0.25 -36.10
N LYS A 119 13.50 -0.15 -36.86
CA LYS A 119 13.59 0.78 -38.02
C LYS A 119 12.54 0.48 -39.09
N GLU A 120 12.26 -0.79 -39.38
CA GLU A 120 11.21 -1.16 -40.32
C GLU A 120 9.81 -0.79 -39.82
N LYS A 121 9.52 -1.04 -38.53
CA LYS A 121 8.22 -0.69 -37.94
C LYS A 121 8.01 0.82 -37.79
N VAL A 122 9.07 1.58 -37.57
CA VAL A 122 8.99 3.06 -37.57
C VAL A 122 8.52 3.56 -38.93
N LYS A 123 9.02 3.02 -40.05
CA LYS A 123 8.58 3.45 -41.38
C LYS A 123 7.08 3.29 -41.61
N VAL A 124 6.46 2.30 -40.95
CA VAL A 124 5.03 1.97 -41.06
C VAL A 124 4.17 2.77 -40.08
N HIS A 125 4.64 2.94 -38.84
CA HIS A 125 3.85 3.55 -37.77
C HIS A 125 4.16 5.03 -37.53
N HIS A 126 5.10 5.64 -38.26
CA HIS A 126 5.42 7.06 -38.10
C HIS A 126 4.22 7.95 -38.45
N PRO A 127 3.85 8.93 -37.59
CA PRO A 127 2.74 9.84 -37.86
C PRO A 127 2.90 10.57 -39.21
N ASP A 128 4.11 11.03 -39.53
CA ASP A 128 4.40 11.72 -40.81
C ASP A 128 4.29 10.83 -42.07
N LYS A 129 4.11 9.51 -41.91
CA LYS A 129 3.97 8.54 -43.02
C LYS A 129 2.61 7.85 -43.04
N GLY A 130 1.62 8.42 -42.33
CA GLY A 130 0.25 7.89 -42.26
C GLY A 130 -0.01 6.91 -41.11
N GLY A 131 0.94 6.79 -40.17
CA GLY A 131 0.77 6.02 -38.93
C GLY A 131 0.07 6.80 -37.81
N SER A 132 -0.15 6.15 -36.67
CA SER A 132 -0.73 6.78 -35.46
C SER A 132 0.36 7.12 -34.46
N ALA A 133 0.30 8.33 -33.89
CA ALA A 133 1.18 8.76 -32.80
C ALA A 133 1.13 7.82 -31.58
N GLN A 134 -0.03 7.23 -31.31
CA GLN A 134 -0.21 6.26 -30.23
C GLN A 134 0.52 4.93 -30.54
N ALA A 135 0.43 4.46 -31.78
CA ALA A 135 1.15 3.25 -32.21
C ALA A 135 2.67 3.46 -32.20
N PHE A 136 3.13 4.65 -32.58
CA PHE A 136 4.54 5.03 -32.50
C PHE A 136 5.05 5.09 -31.06
N ALA A 137 4.28 5.66 -30.13
CA ALA A 137 4.64 5.71 -28.71
C ALA A 137 4.79 4.32 -28.07
N ILE A 138 3.90 3.38 -28.43
CA ILE A 138 3.96 1.99 -27.98
C ILE A 138 5.20 1.28 -28.56
N LEU A 139 5.52 1.51 -29.84
CA LEU A 139 6.73 0.97 -30.46
C LEU A 139 8.00 1.53 -29.81
N GLN A 140 8.01 2.82 -29.48
CA GLN A 140 9.13 3.49 -28.82
C GLN A 140 9.39 2.94 -27.41
N SER A 141 8.33 2.78 -26.61
CA SER A 141 8.46 2.23 -25.25
C SER A 141 8.95 0.78 -25.27
N ALA A 142 8.49 -0.02 -26.24
CA ALA A 142 8.98 -1.37 -26.45
C ALA A 142 10.47 -1.40 -26.83
N TYR A 143 10.92 -0.50 -27.71
CA TYR A 143 12.32 -0.40 -28.10
C TYR A 143 13.24 -0.02 -26.94
N GLU A 144 12.84 0.93 -26.11
CA GLU A 144 13.60 1.35 -24.92
C GLU A 144 13.70 0.23 -23.89
N THR A 145 12.60 -0.50 -23.67
CA THR A 145 12.57 -1.68 -22.81
C THR A 145 13.52 -2.77 -23.33
N ALA A 146 13.51 -3.03 -24.64
CA ALA A 146 14.40 -4.00 -25.28
C ALA A 146 15.87 -3.61 -25.13
N LYS A 147 16.20 -2.33 -25.36
CA LYS A 147 17.55 -1.78 -25.20
C LYS A 147 18.08 -1.98 -23.78
N SER A 148 17.28 -1.64 -22.77
CA SER A 148 17.66 -1.82 -21.36
C SER A 148 17.93 -3.29 -21.02
N LYS A 149 17.04 -4.21 -21.43
CA LYS A 149 17.18 -5.64 -21.14
C LYS A 149 18.35 -6.31 -21.87
N CYS A 150 18.64 -5.92 -23.12
CA CYS A 150 19.81 -6.41 -23.85
C CYS A 150 21.13 -6.01 -23.21
N VAL A 151 21.23 -4.78 -22.68
CA VAL A 151 22.45 -4.31 -21.99
C VAL A 151 22.69 -5.12 -20.72
N VAL A 152 21.65 -5.33 -19.90
CA VAL A 152 21.75 -6.12 -18.65
C VAL A 152 22.17 -7.56 -18.94
N ARG A 153 21.60 -8.20 -19.98
CA ARG A 153 21.93 -9.59 -20.34
C ARG A 153 23.40 -9.74 -20.79
N ARG A 154 23.97 -8.72 -21.42
CA ARG A 154 25.37 -8.72 -21.88
C ARG A 154 26.34 -8.61 -20.70
N ILE A 155 26.03 -7.80 -19.69
CA ILE A 155 26.85 -7.64 -18.47
C ILE A 155 26.86 -8.93 -17.65
N ILE A 156 25.68 -9.55 -17.43
CA ILE A 156 25.58 -10.81 -16.68
C ILE A 156 26.32 -11.95 -17.38
N SER A 157 26.25 -12.01 -18.72
CA SER A 157 27.00 -13.00 -19.50
C SER A 157 28.51 -12.76 -19.50
N MET A 158 28.98 -11.54 -19.24
CA MET A 158 30.41 -11.18 -19.18
C MET A 158 31.01 -11.46 -17.79
N LEU A 159 30.19 -11.48 -16.75
CA LEU A 159 30.58 -11.74 -15.36
C LEU A 159 30.48 -13.24 -14.98
N ALA A 160 29.98 -14.08 -15.89
CA ALA A 160 29.79 -15.52 -15.69
C ALA A 160 30.89 -16.39 -16.37
N LEU A 161 32.00 -15.78 -16.77
CA LEU A 161 33.24 -16.43 -17.22
C LEU A 161 34.36 -16.07 -16.25
#